data_AF-A0A6G4ZY57-F1
#
_entry.id   AF-A0A6G4ZY57-F1
#
_cell.length_a   1.000
_cell.length_b   1.000
_cell.length_c   1.000
_cell.angle_alpha   90.00
_cell.angle_beta   90.00
_cell.angle_gamma   90.00
#
_symmetry.space_group_name_H-M   'P 1'
#
loop_
_entity.id
_entity.type
_entity.pdbx_description
1 polymer ?
#
loop_
_entity_poly.entity_id
_entity_poly.type
_entity_poly.pdbx_seq_one_letter_code
_entity_poly.pdbx_strand_id
1 'polypeptide(L)'
;MARTYRQLARKYHPDMHKTQEAKAKAAERFTLIATAYEILKDDESRKDYDDMLDNPEAIYRHYYRYYRTRMAPKVDIRIVLAVTITVISAVQYYGAWHRYHAAIDHLITVPKYRLRAMEIAKKKGCLTRTRRRIEEEKRRLRRRRKTRSSASSRSRWTSGAATASRQCATFSGFS
;
A
#
# COMPACT_ATOMS: atom_id res chain seq x y z
N MET A 1 -30.23 -39.93 12.45
CA MET A 1 -31.12 -38.76 12.20
C MET A 1 -31.79 -38.76 10.83
N ALA A 2 -31.13 -39.15 9.73
CA ALA A 2 -31.76 -39.11 8.40
C ALA A 2 -33.02 -40.00 8.24
N ARG A 3 -33.10 -41.15 8.93
CA ARG A 3 -34.27 -42.05 8.86
C ARG A 3 -35.53 -41.43 9.48
N THR A 4 -35.41 -40.83 10.66
CA THR A 4 -36.52 -40.19 11.38
C THR A 4 -37.00 -38.93 10.65
N TYR A 5 -36.08 -38.13 10.11
CA TYR A 5 -36.41 -36.98 9.25
C TYR A 5 -37.25 -37.41 8.04
N ARG A 6 -36.84 -38.44 7.29
CA ARG A 6 -37.59 -38.94 6.12
C ARG A 6 -38.97 -39.51 6.47
N GLN A 7 -39.16 -40.01 7.69
CA GLN A 7 -40.47 -40.48 8.17
C GLN A 7 -41.38 -39.29 8.50
N LEU A 8 -40.87 -38.30 9.24
CA LEU A 8 -41.61 -37.11 9.63
C LEU A 8 -41.92 -36.20 8.43
N ALA A 9 -40.97 -36.03 7.52
CA ALA A 9 -41.15 -35.24 6.29
C ALA A 9 -42.28 -35.78 5.41
N ARG A 10 -42.41 -37.11 5.27
CA ARG A 10 -43.53 -37.73 4.56
C ARG A 10 -44.86 -37.52 5.26
N LYS A 11 -44.88 -37.55 6.59
CA LYS A 11 -46.10 -37.39 7.40
C LYS A 11 -46.65 -35.96 7.37
N TYR A 12 -45.79 -34.96 7.34
CA TYR A 12 -46.15 -33.53 7.41
C TYR A 12 -45.98 -32.81 6.07
N HIS A 13 -45.87 -33.53 4.95
CA HIS A 13 -45.81 -32.90 3.64
C HIS A 13 -47.15 -32.24 3.30
N PRO A 14 -47.18 -30.98 2.81
CA PRO A 14 -48.43 -30.26 2.56
C PRO A 14 -49.34 -30.95 1.53
N ASP A 15 -48.77 -31.77 0.64
CA ASP A 15 -49.51 -32.57 -0.36
C ASP A 15 -50.31 -33.73 0.25
N MET A 16 -50.00 -34.17 1.47
CA MET A 16 -50.72 -35.24 2.17
C MET A 16 -52.02 -34.76 2.83
N HIS A 17 -52.25 -33.45 2.90
CA HIS A 17 -53.38 -32.85 3.61
C HIS A 17 -54.35 -32.17 2.65
N LYS A 18 -55.65 -32.47 2.80
CA LYS A 18 -56.69 -31.99 1.86
C LYS A 18 -57.22 -30.60 2.21
N THR A 19 -57.40 -30.32 3.50
CA THR A 19 -57.99 -29.06 4.01
C THR A 19 -56.93 -27.96 4.13
N GLN A 20 -57.30 -26.71 3.85
CA GLN A 20 -56.38 -25.57 3.89
C GLN A 20 -55.74 -25.36 5.28
N GLU A 21 -56.52 -25.50 6.36
CA GLU A 21 -55.99 -25.41 7.73
C GLU A 21 -55.00 -26.54 8.06
N ALA A 22 -55.26 -27.75 7.57
CA ALA A 22 -54.38 -28.88 7.77
C ALA A 22 -53.08 -28.73 6.99
N LYS A 23 -53.14 -28.17 5.77
CA LYS A 23 -51.96 -27.78 4.99
C LYS A 23 -51.11 -26.75 5.71
N ALA A 24 -51.73 -25.71 6.30
CA ALA A 24 -51.03 -24.69 7.06
C ALA A 24 -50.30 -25.28 8.28
N LYS A 25 -50.99 -26.07 9.11
CA LYS A 25 -50.38 -26.75 10.28
C LYS A 25 -49.27 -27.72 9.88
N ALA A 26 -49.44 -28.42 8.76
CA ALA A 26 -48.42 -29.33 8.25
C ALA A 26 -47.19 -28.58 7.74
N ALA A 27 -47.37 -27.45 7.05
CA ALA A 27 -46.29 -26.59 6.62
C ALA A 27 -45.48 -26.05 7.81
N GLU A 28 -46.13 -25.57 8.88
CA GLU A 28 -45.45 -25.13 10.11
C GLU A 28 -44.67 -26.26 10.78
N ARG A 29 -45.26 -27.46 10.87
CA ARG A 29 -44.55 -28.63 11.43
C ARG A 29 -43.37 -29.03 10.54
N PHE A 30 -43.54 -28.97 9.23
CA PHE A 30 -42.51 -29.30 8.26
C PHE A 30 -41.31 -28.34 8.35
N THR A 31 -41.55 -27.03 8.49
CA THR A 31 -40.48 -26.05 8.67
C THR A 31 -39.72 -26.31 9.98
N LEU A 32 -40.41 -26.57 11.08
CA LEU A 32 -39.76 -26.93 12.36
C LEU A 32 -38.90 -28.19 12.25
N ILE A 33 -39.40 -29.23 11.58
CA ILE A 33 -38.67 -30.49 11.37
C ILE A 33 -37.43 -30.26 10.48
N ALA A 34 -37.56 -29.43 9.43
CA ALA A 34 -36.44 -29.08 8.56
C ALA A 34 -35.36 -28.33 9.35
N THR A 35 -35.72 -27.30 10.11
CA THR A 35 -34.80 -26.53 10.95
C THR A 35 -34.10 -27.41 11.98
N ALA A 36 -34.86 -28.28 12.67
CA ALA A 36 -34.29 -29.22 13.64
C ALA A 36 -33.31 -30.19 12.98
N TYR A 37 -33.62 -30.67 11.77
CA TYR A 37 -32.72 -31.55 11.02
C TYR A 37 -31.44 -30.84 10.59
N GLU A 38 -31.52 -29.59 10.14
CA GLU A 38 -30.32 -28.81 9.76
C GLU A 38 -29.35 -28.64 10.93
N ILE A 39 -29.86 -28.33 12.12
CA ILE A 39 -29.05 -28.16 13.35
C ILE A 39 -28.49 -29.50 13.83
N LEU A 40 -29.28 -30.58 13.79
CA LEU A 40 -28.87 -31.89 14.32
C LEU A 40 -28.04 -32.72 13.34
N LYS A 41 -27.96 -32.32 12.06
CA LYS A 41 -27.21 -33.04 11.02
C LYS A 41 -25.72 -32.72 11.09
N ASP A 42 -25.36 -31.49 11.39
CA ASP A 42 -23.98 -31.03 11.43
C ASP A 42 -23.44 -31.09 12.86
N ASP A 43 -22.29 -31.72 13.05
CA ASP A 43 -21.76 -32.04 14.38
C ASP A 43 -21.35 -30.77 15.15
N GLU A 44 -20.90 -29.71 14.46
CA GLU A 44 -20.59 -28.42 15.09
C GLU A 44 -21.84 -27.71 15.60
N SER A 45 -22.85 -27.58 14.74
CA SER A 45 -24.11 -26.91 15.13
C SER A 45 -24.90 -27.70 16.17
N ARG A 46 -24.79 -29.04 16.18
CA ARG A 46 -25.32 -29.89 17.25
C ARG A 46 -24.64 -29.62 18.58
N LYS A 47 -23.30 -29.56 18.59
CA LYS A 47 -22.53 -29.29 19.80
C LYS A 47 -22.81 -27.90 20.37
N ASP A 48 -22.96 -26.90 19.51
CA ASP A 48 -23.34 -25.54 19.94
C ASP A 48 -24.77 -25.50 20.50
N TYR A 49 -25.69 -26.31 19.96
CA TYR A 49 -27.04 -26.44 20.51
C TYR A 49 -27.04 -27.11 21.89
N ASP A 50 -26.28 -28.20 22.05
CA ASP A 50 -26.15 -28.90 23.33
C ASP A 50 -25.50 -27.99 24.40
N ASP A 51 -24.44 -27.25 24.04
CA ASP A 51 -23.78 -26.27 24.92
C ASP A 51 -24.72 -25.12 25.34
N MET A 52 -25.62 -24.70 24.46
CA MET A 52 -26.65 -23.70 24.77
C MET A 52 -27.69 -24.23 25.76
N LEU A 53 -28.00 -25.53 25.70
CA LEU A 53 -28.92 -26.19 26.62
C LEU A 53 -28.32 -26.37 28.01
N ASP A 54 -27.04 -26.76 28.07
CA ASP A 54 -26.32 -27.04 29.31
C ASP A 54 -25.91 -25.75 30.07
N ASN A 55 -25.64 -24.66 29.35
CA ASN A 55 -25.16 -23.39 29.92
C ASN A 55 -26.06 -22.20 29.54
N PRO A 56 -27.27 -22.08 30.11
CA PRO A 56 -28.20 -21.00 29.78
C PRO A 56 -27.69 -19.62 30.23
N GLU A 57 -26.82 -19.52 31.25
CA GLU A 57 -26.25 -18.23 31.69
C GLU A 57 -25.27 -17.61 30.67
N ALA A 58 -24.71 -18.42 29.76
CA ALA A 58 -23.67 -18.00 28.83
C ALA A 58 -24.25 -17.43 27.51
N ILE A 59 -25.35 -16.67 27.58
CA ILE A 59 -26.06 -16.12 26.40
C ILE A 59 -25.12 -15.41 25.42
N TYR A 60 -24.20 -14.59 25.93
CA TYR A 60 -23.23 -13.86 25.08
C TYR A 60 -22.29 -14.80 24.30
N ARG A 61 -21.91 -15.93 24.89
CA ARG A 61 -21.00 -16.90 24.25
C ARG A 61 -21.70 -17.64 23.11
N HIS A 62 -22.94 -18.07 23.35
CA HIS A 62 -23.78 -18.73 22.36
C HIS A 62 -24.12 -17.80 21.20
N TYR A 63 -24.41 -16.52 21.51
CA TYR A 63 -24.63 -15.49 20.49
C TYR A 63 -23.37 -15.29 19.63
N TYR A 64 -22.20 -15.13 20.25
CA TYR A 64 -20.95 -14.97 19.50
C TYR A 64 -20.60 -16.19 18.63
N ARG A 65 -20.84 -17.42 19.10
CA ARG A 65 -20.62 -18.63 18.29
C ARG A 65 -21.55 -18.71 17.10
N TYR A 66 -22.83 -18.43 17.28
CA TYR A 66 -23.82 -18.43 16.19
C TYR A 66 -23.44 -17.46 15.07
N TYR A 67 -23.02 -16.23 15.42
CA TYR A 67 -22.59 -15.24 14.43
C TYR A 67 -21.25 -15.58 13.79
N ARG A 68 -20.32 -16.18 14.55
CA ARG A 68 -19.02 -16.56 14.00
C ARG A 68 -19.14 -17.62 12.91
N THR A 69 -19.96 -18.64 13.08
CA THR A 69 -20.01 -19.76 12.13
C THR A 69 -20.73 -19.40 10.83
N ARG A 70 -21.80 -18.59 10.89
CA ARG A 70 -22.60 -18.22 9.70
C ARG A 70 -22.17 -16.92 9.02
N MET A 71 -21.66 -15.95 9.80
CA MET A 71 -21.40 -14.59 9.32
C MET A 71 -19.92 -14.22 9.34
N ALA A 72 -18.99 -15.14 9.61
CA ALA A 72 -17.57 -14.84 9.52
C ALA A 72 -17.21 -14.39 8.09
N PRO A 73 -16.88 -13.10 7.87
CA PRO A 73 -16.36 -12.68 6.59
C PRO A 73 -15.04 -13.43 6.35
N LYS A 74 -14.83 -13.92 5.14
CA LYS A 74 -13.62 -14.68 4.75
C LYS A 74 -12.33 -13.84 4.82
N VAL A 75 -12.42 -12.57 5.17
CA VAL A 75 -11.30 -11.64 5.31
C VAL A 75 -10.96 -11.45 6.78
N ASP A 76 -9.71 -11.74 7.15
CA ASP A 76 -9.20 -11.53 8.50
C ASP A 76 -9.29 -10.05 8.90
N ILE A 77 -9.98 -9.79 10.01
CA ILE A 77 -10.17 -8.45 10.57
C ILE A 77 -8.84 -7.70 10.79
N ARG A 78 -7.76 -8.45 11.02
CA ARG A 78 -6.39 -7.95 11.20
C ARG A 78 -5.86 -7.26 9.95
N ILE A 79 -6.13 -7.84 8.78
CA ILE A 79 -5.70 -7.29 7.48
C ILE A 79 -6.45 -5.98 7.23
N VAL A 80 -7.75 -5.94 7.51
CA VAL A 80 -8.58 -4.74 7.37
C VAL A 80 -8.06 -3.61 8.26
N LEU A 81 -7.73 -3.92 9.53
CA LEU A 81 -7.13 -2.93 10.44
C LEU A 81 -5.76 -2.44 9.95
N ALA A 82 -4.88 -3.35 9.52
CA ALA A 82 -3.58 -2.97 9.00
C ALA A 82 -3.70 -2.06 7.77
N VAL A 83 -4.57 -2.39 6.82
CA VAL A 83 -4.77 -1.60 5.60
C VAL A 83 -5.37 -0.23 5.92
N THR A 84 -6.41 -0.17 6.74
CA THR A 84 -7.07 1.09 7.10
C THR A 84 -6.12 2.03 7.85
N ILE A 85 -5.35 1.54 8.82
CA ILE A 85 -4.33 2.33 9.53
C ILE A 85 -3.24 2.81 8.55
N THR A 86 -2.80 1.95 7.63
CA THR A 86 -1.79 2.32 6.63
C THR A 86 -2.30 3.42 5.69
N VAL A 87 -3.56 3.33 5.24
CA VAL A 87 -4.18 4.35 4.39
C VAL A 87 -4.37 5.67 5.13
N ILE A 88 -4.88 5.64 6.36
CA ILE A 88 -5.05 6.85 7.20
C ILE A 88 -3.68 7.50 7.44
N SER A 89 -2.66 6.71 7.77
CA SER A 89 -1.30 7.19 7.98
C SER A 89 -0.72 7.84 6.71
N ALA A 90 -0.91 7.23 5.54
CA ALA A 90 -0.47 7.79 4.27
C ALA A 90 -1.17 9.13 3.97
N VAL A 91 -2.50 9.19 4.10
CA VAL A 91 -3.27 10.42 3.85
C VAL A 91 -2.84 11.55 4.80
N GLN A 92 -2.66 11.24 6.08
CA GLN A 92 -2.15 12.21 7.06
C GLN A 92 -0.74 12.68 6.70
N TYR A 93 0.13 11.77 6.27
CA TYR A 93 1.50 12.07 5.86
C TYR A 93 1.54 12.98 4.62
N TYR A 94 0.78 12.66 3.57
CA TYR A 94 0.69 13.46 2.35
C TYR A 94 0.06 14.84 2.64
N GLY A 95 -1.00 14.90 3.42
CA GLY A 95 -1.64 16.16 3.81
C GLY A 95 -0.71 17.03 4.68
N ALA A 96 0.08 16.43 5.58
CA ALA A 96 1.11 17.14 6.31
C ALA A 96 2.16 17.70 5.36
N TRP A 97 2.71 16.88 4.46
CA TRP A 97 3.70 17.30 3.47
C TRP A 97 3.20 18.48 2.62
N HIS A 98 1.96 18.43 2.13
CA HIS A 98 1.36 19.52 1.36
C HIS A 98 1.15 20.80 2.18
N ARG A 99 0.70 20.68 3.44
CA ARG A 99 0.55 21.82 4.37
C ARG A 99 1.91 22.46 4.71
N TYR A 100 2.97 21.65 4.85
CA TYR A 100 4.32 22.16 5.08
C TYR A 100 4.85 22.97 3.90
N HIS A 101 4.61 22.52 2.66
CA HIS A 101 5.08 23.24 1.46
C HIS A 101 4.38 24.60 1.32
N ALA A 102 3.06 24.64 1.44
CA ALA A 102 2.29 25.88 1.39
C ALA A 102 2.70 26.90 2.48
N ALA A 103 2.98 26.42 3.70
CA ALA A 103 3.44 27.28 4.78
C ALA A 103 4.86 27.84 4.55
N ILE A 104 5.78 27.02 4.02
CA ILE A 104 7.15 27.45 3.72
C ILE A 104 7.16 28.54 2.64
N ASP A 105 6.35 28.38 1.59
CA ASP A 105 6.26 29.38 0.52
C ASP A 105 5.78 30.73 1.04
N HIS A 106 4.78 30.72 1.93
CA HIS A 106 4.33 31.94 2.59
C HIS A 106 5.38 32.57 3.51
N LEU A 107 6.22 31.76 4.16
CA LEU A 107 7.30 32.27 5.02
C LEU A 107 8.44 32.88 4.21
N ILE A 108 8.68 32.43 2.98
CA ILE A 108 9.75 32.96 2.12
C ILE A 108 9.39 34.34 1.57
N THR A 109 8.12 34.64 1.30
CA THR A 109 7.74 35.96 0.75
C THR A 109 8.02 37.09 1.73
N VAL A 110 7.86 36.84 3.03
CA VAL A 110 8.04 37.85 4.07
C VAL A 110 9.53 38.09 4.35
N PRO A 111 10.04 39.33 4.22
CA PRO A 111 11.46 39.63 4.34
C PRO A 111 12.02 39.34 5.75
N LYS A 112 11.19 39.43 6.79
CA LYS A 112 11.55 39.16 8.20
C LYS A 112 12.10 37.74 8.40
N TYR A 113 11.49 36.73 7.77
CA TYR A 113 11.93 35.33 7.92
C TYR A 113 13.16 35.02 7.07
N ARG A 114 13.31 35.67 5.91
CA ARG A 114 14.52 35.58 5.08
C ARG A 114 15.77 36.10 5.80
N LEU A 115 15.64 37.23 6.49
CA LEU A 115 16.74 37.81 7.28
C LEU A 115 17.16 36.86 8.41
N ARG A 116 16.19 36.30 9.16
CA ARG A 116 16.49 35.30 10.20
C ARG A 116 17.10 34.02 9.65
N ALA A 117 16.64 33.55 8.49
CA ALA A 117 17.25 32.40 7.81
C ALA A 117 18.72 32.68 7.43
N MET A 118 19.02 33.89 6.93
CA MET A 118 20.41 34.31 6.65
C MET A 118 21.27 34.41 7.91
N GLU A 119 20.74 34.94 9.02
CA GLU A 119 21.45 35.00 10.30
C GLU A 119 21.77 33.60 10.84
N ILE A 120 20.81 32.68 10.80
CA ILE A 120 21.03 31.29 11.22
C ILE A 120 22.05 30.61 10.29
N ALA A 121 21.98 30.86 8.98
CA ALA A 121 22.96 30.34 8.02
C ALA A 121 24.37 30.91 8.25
N LYS A 122 24.47 32.18 8.68
CA LYS A 122 25.74 32.84 9.03
C LYS A 122 26.31 32.27 10.32
N LYS A 123 25.47 32.08 11.35
CA LYS A 123 25.83 31.44 12.64
C LYS A 123 26.26 29.99 12.47
N LYS A 124 25.57 29.21 11.63
CA LYS A 124 25.92 27.81 11.31
C LYS A 124 27.14 27.69 10.38
N GLY A 125 27.73 28.80 9.91
CA GLY A 125 28.86 28.80 8.99
C GLY A 125 28.55 28.20 7.60
N CYS A 126 27.28 27.97 7.28
CA CYS A 126 26.88 27.35 6.01
C CYS A 126 27.12 28.28 4.82
N LEU A 127 27.02 29.61 5.01
CA LEU A 127 27.24 30.60 3.97
C LEU A 127 28.69 30.60 3.44
N THR A 128 29.68 30.52 4.32
CA THR A 128 31.11 30.48 3.94
C THR A 128 31.48 29.12 3.35
N ARG A 129 30.91 28.03 3.89
CA ARG A 129 31.12 26.66 3.41
C ARG A 129 30.57 26.47 1.99
N THR A 130 29.38 27.00 1.69
CA THR A 130 28.80 26.98 0.34
C THR A 130 29.60 27.83 -0.65
N ARG A 131 30.05 29.03 -0.24
CA ARG A 131 30.89 29.91 -1.08
C ARG A 131 32.22 29.25 -1.46
N ARG A 132 32.94 28.64 -0.50
CA ARG A 132 34.20 27.89 -0.78
C ARG A 132 33.97 26.75 -1.77
N ARG A 133 32.87 26.00 -1.63
CA ARG A 133 32.52 24.89 -2.54
C ARG A 133 32.34 25.36 -3.98
N ILE A 134 31.59 26.43 -4.20
CA ILE A 134 31.36 27.02 -5.53
C ILE A 134 32.67 27.53 -6.14
N GLU A 135 33.52 28.14 -5.33
CA GLU A 135 34.78 28.73 -5.78
C GLU A 135 35.82 27.66 -6.15
N GLU A 136 35.88 26.56 -5.39
CA GLU A 136 36.65 25.37 -5.74
C GLU A 136 36.15 24.72 -7.03
N GLU A 137 34.85 24.62 -7.22
CA GLU A 137 34.25 24.07 -8.44
C GLU A 137 34.56 24.94 -9.67
N LYS A 138 34.46 26.27 -9.54
CA LYS A 138 34.88 27.21 -10.58
C LYS A 138 36.37 27.08 -10.91
N ARG A 139 37.24 26.90 -9.90
CA ARG A 139 38.67 26.65 -10.11
C ARG A 139 38.92 25.32 -10.83
N ARG A 140 38.19 24.25 -10.47
CA ARG A 140 38.25 22.95 -11.15
C ARG A 140 37.82 23.06 -12.62
N LEU A 141 36.74 23.77 -12.90
CA LEU A 141 36.26 24.03 -14.26
C LEU A 141 37.27 24.84 -15.08
N ARG A 142 37.89 25.88 -14.50
CA ARG A 142 38.96 26.67 -15.16
C ARG A 142 40.18 25.80 -15.47
N ARG A 143 40.62 24.93 -14.56
CA ARG A 143 41.71 23.96 -14.80
C ARG A 143 41.36 23.01 -15.95
N ARG A 144 40.15 22.44 -15.95
CA ARG A 144 39.65 21.59 -17.05
C ARG A 144 39.60 22.30 -18.40
N ARG A 145 39.22 23.58 -18.43
CA ARG A 145 39.25 24.39 -19.66
C ARG A 145 40.68 24.60 -20.16
N LYS A 146 41.64 24.86 -19.26
CA LYS A 146 43.06 25.08 -19.60
C LYS A 146 43.75 23.78 -20.07
N THR A 147 43.40 22.63 -19.48
CA THR A 147 43.90 21.34 -19.96
C THR A 147 43.27 20.95 -21.29
N ARG A 148 41.99 21.24 -21.52
CA ARG A 148 41.35 21.06 -22.83
C ARG A 148 41.94 21.95 -23.92
N SER A 149 42.23 23.23 -23.61
CA SER A 149 42.83 24.13 -24.62
C SER A 149 44.26 23.75 -24.95
N SER A 150 45.06 23.33 -23.95
CA SER A 150 46.43 22.85 -24.17
C SER A 150 46.49 21.49 -24.87
N ALA A 151 45.51 20.61 -24.64
CA ALA A 151 45.37 19.37 -25.41
C ALA A 151 44.97 19.64 -26.86
N SER A 152 44.08 20.62 -27.09
CA SER A 152 43.66 21.05 -28.44
C SER A 152 44.77 21.75 -29.22
N SER A 153 45.63 22.55 -28.57
CA SER A 153 46.81 23.11 -29.24
C SER A 153 47.83 22.01 -29.50
N ARG A 154 48.10 21.11 -28.55
CA ARG A 154 49.05 20.00 -28.72
C ARG A 154 48.62 19.04 -29.85
N SER A 155 47.33 18.74 -30.00
CA SER A 155 46.83 17.94 -31.13
C SER A 155 46.95 18.66 -32.47
N ARG A 156 46.73 19.98 -32.52
CA ARG A 156 46.93 20.79 -33.73
C ARG A 156 48.39 20.80 -34.20
N TRP A 157 49.35 20.82 -33.27
CA TRP A 157 50.79 20.72 -33.59
C TRP A 157 51.19 19.32 -34.08
N THR A 158 50.68 18.25 -33.46
CA THR A 158 50.98 16.86 -33.91
C THR A 158 50.37 16.54 -35.26
N SER A 159 49.17 17.05 -35.55
CA SER A 159 48.55 16.91 -36.88
C SER A 159 49.33 17.69 -37.93
N GLY A 160 49.80 18.91 -37.64
CA GLY A 160 50.62 19.70 -38.56
C GLY A 160 51.98 19.06 -38.87
N ALA A 161 52.63 18.46 -37.87
CA ALA A 161 53.90 17.72 -38.05
C ALA A 161 53.73 16.44 -38.89
N ALA A 162 52.60 15.74 -38.76
CA ALA A 162 52.26 14.58 -39.58
C ALA A 162 51.95 14.95 -41.05
N THR A 163 51.40 16.14 -41.30
CA THR A 163 51.16 16.63 -42.66
C THR A 163 52.44 17.15 -43.33
N ALA A 164 53.32 17.82 -42.57
CA ALA A 164 54.62 18.29 -43.06
C ALA A 164 55.58 17.14 -43.42
N SER A 165 55.58 16.06 -42.62
CA SER A 165 56.37 14.85 -42.92
C SER A 165 55.86 14.08 -44.15
N ARG A 166 54.56 14.14 -44.46
CA ARG A 166 54.02 13.61 -45.73
C ARG A 166 54.41 14.43 -46.97
N GLN A 167 54.58 15.75 -46.85
CA GLN A 167 55.01 16.61 -47.96
C GLN A 167 56.51 16.47 -48.29
N CYS A 168 57.37 16.23 -47.30
CA CYS A 168 58.78 15.93 -47.56
C CYS A 168 58.99 14.56 -48.23
N ALA A 169 58.13 13.57 -47.97
CA ALA A 169 58.21 12.26 -48.62
C ALA A 169 57.83 12.30 -50.12
N THR A 170 56.96 13.23 -50.54
CA THR A 170 56.57 13.38 -51.96
C THR A 170 57.57 14.17 -52.81
N PHE A 171 58.54 14.87 -52.20
CA PHE A 171 59.55 15.65 -52.92
C PHE A 171 60.86 14.87 -53.20
N SER A 172 60.95 13.61 -52.75
CA SER A 172 62.12 12.73 -52.99
C SER A 172 61.88 11.68 -54.09
N GLY A 173 60.80 11.82 -54.86
CA GLY A 173 60.40 10.86 -55.91
C GLY A 173 60.09 11.48 -57.28
N PHE A 174 60.54 12.70 -57.57
CA PHE A 174 60.45 13.29 -58.90
C PHE A 174 61.84 13.69 -59.36
N SER A 175 62.24 13.05 -60.47
CA SER A 175 63.50 13.13 -61.20
C SER A 175 63.88 14.55 -61.62
#